data_AF-A0A7S3F1Z2-F1
#
_entry.id   AF-A0A7S3F1Z2-F1
#
_cell.length_a   1.000
_cell.length_b   1.000
_cell.length_c   1.000
_cell.angle_alpha   90.00
_cell.angle_beta   90.00
_cell.angle_gamma   90.00
#
_symmetry.space_group_name_H-M   'P 1'
#
loop_
_entity.id
_entity.type
_entity.pdbx_description
1 polymer ?
#
loop_
_entity_poly.entity_id
_entity_poly.type
_entity_poly.pdbx_seq_one_letter_code
_entity_poly.pdbx_strand_id
1 'polypeptide(L)'
;SAVRSDAVRGYLRELHEYLADVCAHNPKRGEGVARTTLYGLQTTPRNGQLNYIRCGGATSLDEIAPQLMPFMLTNAADALRVSVDPANSTLTADLQASGVATVAEDSTAFAARVSAETPYNVLSPGGADGFPLVGQFVSCLLCVGHVKSTKPADEDFINAFKGSPKWLAMRQ
;
A
#
# COMPACT_ATOMS: atom_id res chain seq x y z
N SER A 1 -8.98 -19.42 5.76
CA SER A 1 -8.63 -18.00 5.53
C SER A 1 -8.55 -17.32 6.88
N ALA A 2 -7.52 -16.49 7.14
CA ALA A 2 -7.38 -15.77 8.41
C ALA A 2 -8.44 -14.66 8.57
N VAL A 3 -8.90 -14.08 7.46
CA VAL A 3 -10.04 -13.14 7.40
C VAL A 3 -11.35 -13.91 7.51
N ARG A 4 -12.23 -13.53 8.45
CA ARG A 4 -13.46 -14.23 8.84
C ARG A 4 -14.71 -13.75 8.11
N SER A 5 -14.83 -12.46 7.82
CA SER A 5 -15.98 -11.88 7.09
C SER A 5 -16.00 -12.25 5.61
N ASP A 6 -17.14 -12.78 5.13
CA ASP A 6 -17.38 -13.05 3.70
C ASP A 6 -17.34 -11.79 2.85
N ALA A 7 -17.91 -10.70 3.36
CA ALA A 7 -17.94 -9.42 2.65
C ALA A 7 -16.53 -8.85 2.48
N VAL A 8 -15.71 -8.93 3.53
CA VAL A 8 -14.29 -8.53 3.45
C VAL A 8 -13.55 -9.42 2.46
N ARG A 9 -13.75 -10.75 2.49
CA ARG A 9 -13.14 -11.65 1.49
C ARG A 9 -13.53 -11.30 0.06
N GLY A 10 -14.80 -10.95 -0.17
CA GLY A 10 -15.28 -10.48 -1.47
C GLY A 10 -14.52 -9.23 -1.92
N TYR A 11 -14.44 -8.22 -1.05
CA TYR A 11 -13.73 -6.98 -1.35
C TYR A 11 -12.23 -7.17 -1.58
N LEU A 12 -11.58 -8.08 -0.85
CA LEU A 12 -10.18 -8.42 -1.07
C LEU A 12 -9.95 -9.05 -2.47
N ARG A 13 -10.92 -9.78 -3.02
CA ARG A 13 -10.83 -10.27 -4.41
C ARG A 13 -10.86 -9.13 -5.41
N GLU A 14 -11.78 -8.19 -5.23
CA GLU A 14 -11.85 -6.98 -6.07
C GLU A 14 -10.55 -6.16 -6.00
N LEU A 15 -9.96 -6.03 -4.80
CA LEU A 15 -8.67 -5.36 -4.63
C LEU A 15 -7.55 -6.10 -5.37
N HIS A 16 -7.51 -7.43 -5.27
CA HIS A 16 -6.52 -8.24 -5.97
C HIS A 16 -6.67 -8.11 -7.50
N GLU A 17 -7.88 -8.25 -8.03
CA GLU A 17 -8.17 -8.14 -9.46
C GLU A 17 -7.81 -6.76 -10.00
N TYR A 18 -8.20 -5.70 -9.28
CA TYR A 18 -7.82 -4.33 -9.61
C TYR A 18 -6.31 -4.17 -9.64
N LEU A 19 -5.59 -4.59 -8.59
CA LEU A 19 -4.14 -4.45 -8.49
C LEU A 19 -3.42 -5.25 -9.59
N ALA A 20 -3.87 -6.45 -9.89
CA ALA A 20 -3.33 -7.27 -10.96
C ALA A 20 -3.47 -6.57 -12.32
N ASP A 21 -4.67 -6.05 -12.64
CA ASP A 21 -4.93 -5.35 -13.91
C ASP A 21 -4.09 -4.07 -14.03
N VAL A 22 -4.14 -3.19 -13.03
CA VAL A 22 -3.42 -1.92 -13.10
C VAL A 22 -1.91 -2.09 -13.10
N CYS A 23 -1.37 -3.14 -12.45
CA CYS A 23 0.07 -3.42 -12.40
C CYS A 23 0.60 -4.19 -13.61
N ALA A 24 -0.24 -4.92 -14.37
CA ALA A 24 0.19 -5.74 -15.50
C ALA A 24 0.98 -4.95 -16.56
N HIS A 25 0.65 -3.67 -16.74
CA HIS A 25 1.28 -2.77 -17.70
C HIS A 25 1.72 -1.43 -17.07
N ASN A 26 2.14 -1.46 -15.81
CA ASN A 26 2.55 -0.27 -15.06
C ASN A 26 4.07 -0.02 -15.19
N PRO A 27 4.53 1.21 -15.45
CA PRO A 27 3.76 2.38 -15.84
C PRO A 27 3.28 2.35 -17.29
N LYS A 28 2.14 3.01 -17.53
CA LYS A 28 1.54 3.22 -18.85
C LYS A 28 2.23 4.37 -19.58
N ARG A 29 2.33 4.29 -20.91
CA ARG A 29 2.76 5.40 -21.77
C ARG A 29 1.59 6.37 -21.95
N GLY A 30 1.84 7.68 -21.83
CA GLY A 30 0.84 8.70 -22.11
C GLY A 30 0.66 8.95 -23.61
N GLU A 31 -0.53 9.42 -24.01
CA GLU A 31 -0.95 9.59 -25.41
C GLU A 31 -0.40 10.86 -26.11
N GLY A 32 0.49 11.62 -25.46
CA GLY A 32 0.99 12.89 -25.98
C GLY A 32 2.13 12.72 -27.00
N VAL A 33 2.06 13.41 -28.14
CA VAL A 33 3.10 13.36 -29.19
C VAL A 33 4.27 14.31 -28.96
N ALA A 34 4.07 15.42 -28.24
CA ALA A 34 5.10 16.44 -28.04
C ALA A 34 6.10 16.08 -26.94
N ARG A 35 5.71 15.22 -26.00
CA ARG A 35 6.47 14.85 -24.81
C ARG A 35 6.24 13.39 -24.47
N THR A 36 7.29 12.69 -24.15
CA THR A 36 7.18 11.32 -23.65
C THR A 36 6.71 11.35 -22.20
N THR A 37 5.61 10.66 -21.90
CA THR A 37 5.04 10.61 -20.54
C THR A 37 4.88 9.17 -20.10
N LEU A 38 5.19 8.90 -18.83
CA LEU A 38 4.81 7.67 -18.14
C LEU A 38 3.90 8.02 -16.96
N TYR A 39 2.87 7.22 -16.72
CA TYR A 39 1.95 7.42 -15.61
C TYR A 39 1.42 6.09 -15.06
N GLY A 40 0.94 6.11 -13.83
CA GLY A 40 0.34 4.94 -13.19
C GLY A 40 0.50 4.95 -11.67
N LEU A 41 0.28 3.79 -11.06
CA LEU A 41 0.41 3.62 -9.62
C LEU A 41 1.88 3.56 -9.22
N GLN A 42 2.19 4.19 -8.10
CA GLN A 42 3.51 4.30 -7.53
C GLN A 42 3.47 3.82 -6.09
N THR A 43 4.59 3.28 -5.60
CA THR A 43 4.79 3.10 -4.18
C THR A 43 4.76 4.46 -3.47
N THR A 44 4.60 4.45 -2.15
CA THR A 44 4.93 5.63 -1.35
C THR A 44 6.42 6.00 -1.52
N PRO A 45 6.84 7.21 -1.12
CA PRO A 45 8.22 7.63 -1.24
C PRO A 45 9.21 6.60 -0.67
N ARG A 46 10.19 6.19 -1.47
CA ARG A 46 11.26 5.26 -1.06
C ARG A 46 12.46 6.02 -0.47
N ASN A 47 12.19 6.91 0.47
CA ASN A 47 13.19 7.75 1.15
C ASN A 47 13.44 7.32 2.62
N GLY A 48 13.01 6.11 2.98
CA GLY A 48 13.11 5.57 4.34
C GLY A 48 11.86 5.83 5.20
N GLN A 49 10.93 6.68 4.76
CA GLN A 49 9.67 6.88 5.47
C GLN A 49 8.75 5.67 5.29
N LEU A 50 8.15 5.21 6.38
CA LEU A 50 7.25 4.07 6.42
C LEU A 50 5.78 4.50 6.50
N ASN A 51 4.90 3.55 6.14
CA ASN A 51 3.48 3.59 6.42
C ASN A 51 3.21 2.72 7.66
N TYR A 52 2.34 3.19 8.54
CA TYR A 52 1.87 2.42 9.69
C TYR A 52 0.38 2.13 9.57
N ILE A 53 -0.03 0.91 9.89
CA ILE A 53 -1.42 0.63 10.31
C ILE A 53 -1.39 0.54 11.84
N ARG A 54 -2.13 1.42 12.53
CA ARG A 54 -2.18 1.45 13.99
C ARG A 54 -3.39 0.67 14.51
N CYS A 55 -3.15 -0.45 15.16
CA CYS A 55 -4.17 -1.36 15.69
C CYS A 55 -4.29 -1.20 17.20
N GLY A 56 -5.53 -1.07 17.68
CA GLY A 56 -5.85 -1.06 19.11
C GLY A 56 -6.00 -2.47 19.70
N GLY A 57 -6.29 -2.52 21.00
CA GLY A 57 -6.44 -3.77 21.77
C GLY A 57 -7.54 -4.72 21.27
N ALA A 58 -8.52 -4.21 20.52
CA ALA A 58 -9.66 -4.97 19.99
C ALA A 58 -9.73 -5.01 18.45
N THR A 59 -8.76 -4.42 17.75
CA THR A 59 -8.74 -4.42 16.28
C THR A 59 -8.63 -5.85 15.75
N SER A 60 -9.49 -6.19 14.80
CA SER A 60 -9.52 -7.49 14.13
C SER A 60 -8.71 -7.49 12.84
N LEU A 61 -8.32 -8.69 12.38
CA LEU A 61 -7.67 -8.84 11.08
C LEU A 61 -8.60 -8.40 9.92
N ASP A 62 -9.91 -8.61 10.07
CA ASP A 62 -10.92 -8.21 9.09
C ASP A 62 -10.92 -6.70 8.84
N GLU A 63 -10.72 -5.90 9.89
CA GLU A 63 -10.68 -4.43 9.79
C GLU A 63 -9.44 -3.91 9.06
N ILE A 64 -8.31 -4.61 9.16
CA ILE A 64 -7.04 -4.15 8.57
C ILE A 64 -6.73 -4.79 7.23
N ALA A 65 -7.32 -5.94 6.92
CA ALA A 65 -7.00 -6.70 5.70
C ALA A 65 -7.13 -5.85 4.42
N PRO A 66 -8.15 -5.01 4.23
CA PRO A 66 -8.24 -4.14 3.05
C PRO A 66 -7.08 -3.15 2.93
N GLN A 67 -6.61 -2.58 4.03
CA GLN A 67 -5.47 -1.65 4.03
C GLN A 67 -4.13 -2.38 3.90
N LEU A 68 -4.03 -3.60 4.44
CA LEU A 68 -2.84 -4.44 4.42
C LEU A 68 -2.56 -5.01 3.02
N MET A 69 -3.60 -5.50 2.33
CA MET A 69 -3.47 -6.26 1.09
C MET A 69 -2.74 -5.50 -0.04
N PRO A 70 -2.99 -4.20 -0.32
CA PRO A 70 -2.31 -3.49 -1.39
C PRO A 70 -0.79 -3.42 -1.21
N PHE A 71 -0.30 -3.34 0.02
CA PHE A 71 1.14 -3.38 0.29
C PHE A 71 1.66 -4.82 0.19
N MET A 72 0.96 -5.78 0.79
CA MET A 72 1.39 -7.18 0.83
C MET A 72 1.45 -7.85 -0.54
N LEU A 73 0.59 -7.47 -1.48
CA LEU A 73 0.58 -8.02 -2.83
C LEU A 73 1.60 -7.36 -3.77
N THR A 74 2.24 -6.27 -3.36
CA THR A 74 3.04 -5.43 -4.25
C THR A 74 4.46 -5.24 -3.77
N ASN A 75 5.30 -4.67 -4.63
CA ASN A 75 6.65 -4.26 -4.28
C ASN A 75 6.71 -3.15 -3.21
N ALA A 76 5.58 -2.71 -2.65
CA ALA A 76 5.49 -1.75 -1.56
C ALA A 76 5.45 -2.39 -0.15
N ALA A 77 5.47 -3.73 -0.02
CA ALA A 77 5.30 -4.36 1.30
C ALA A 77 6.40 -3.97 2.31
N ASP A 78 7.61 -3.67 1.84
CA ASP A 78 8.72 -3.21 2.68
C ASP A 78 8.45 -1.84 3.31
N ALA A 79 7.61 -1.02 2.67
CA ALA A 79 7.19 0.30 3.13
C ALA A 79 6.05 0.27 4.16
N LEU A 80 5.57 -0.91 4.58
CA LEU A 80 4.49 -1.05 5.57
C LEU A 80 4.97 -1.70 6.86
N ARG A 81 4.50 -1.18 8.00
CA ARG A 81 4.58 -1.83 9.32
C ARG A 81 3.21 -1.77 10.00
N VAL A 82 2.92 -2.76 10.83
CA VAL A 82 1.69 -2.75 11.65
C VAL A 82 2.06 -2.53 13.11
N SER A 83 1.62 -1.42 13.69
CA SER A 83 1.74 -1.14 15.12
C SER A 83 0.56 -1.77 15.83
N VAL A 84 0.81 -2.69 16.77
CA VAL A 84 -0.25 -3.43 17.47
C VAL A 84 -0.15 -3.17 18.96
N ASP A 85 -1.28 -2.81 19.57
CA ASP A 85 -1.38 -2.73 21.02
C ASP A 85 -1.01 -4.08 21.68
N PRO A 86 -0.13 -4.11 22.71
CA PRO A 86 0.28 -5.34 23.37
C PRO A 86 -0.87 -6.17 23.96
N ALA A 87 -2.03 -5.55 24.24
CA ALA A 87 -3.22 -6.28 24.67
C ALA A 87 -3.80 -7.19 23.57
N ASN A 88 -3.42 -7.00 22.30
CA ASN A 88 -3.91 -7.76 21.15
C ASN A 88 -2.88 -8.79 20.64
N SER A 89 -2.61 -9.79 21.47
CA SER A 89 -1.69 -10.89 21.13
C SER A 89 -2.18 -11.74 19.95
N THR A 90 -3.50 -11.85 19.77
CA THR A 90 -4.11 -12.64 18.68
C THR A 90 -3.77 -12.03 17.32
N LEU A 91 -4.03 -10.73 17.14
CA LEU A 91 -3.70 -10.05 15.89
C LEU A 91 -2.20 -10.08 15.60
N THR A 92 -1.37 -9.90 16.63
CA THR A 92 0.09 -10.00 16.49
C THR A 92 0.51 -11.36 15.94
N ALA A 93 -0.04 -12.46 16.49
CA ALA A 93 0.27 -13.81 16.02
C ALA A 93 -0.20 -14.05 14.57
N ASP A 94 -1.41 -13.61 14.22
CA ASP A 94 -1.96 -13.76 12.87
C ASP A 94 -1.11 -13.01 11.81
N LEU A 95 -0.66 -11.81 12.15
CA LEU A 95 0.19 -10.99 11.29
C LEU A 95 1.58 -11.60 11.10
N GLN A 96 2.19 -12.08 12.19
CA GLN A 96 3.50 -12.73 12.13
C GLN A 96 3.45 -14.04 11.33
N ALA A 97 2.40 -14.84 11.50
CA ALA A 97 2.17 -16.05 10.71
C ALA A 97 2.00 -15.74 9.21
N SER A 98 1.54 -14.53 8.88
CA SER A 98 1.41 -14.03 7.51
C SER A 98 2.65 -13.31 6.98
N GLY A 99 3.76 -13.31 7.73
CA GLY A 99 5.02 -12.66 7.34
C GLY A 99 4.95 -11.12 7.37
N VAL A 100 3.96 -10.54 8.06
CA VAL A 100 3.81 -9.08 8.17
C VAL A 100 4.71 -8.57 9.29
N ALA A 101 5.46 -7.50 9.00
CA ALA A 101 6.31 -6.87 10.00
C ALA A 101 5.49 -6.04 11.01
N THR A 102 5.54 -6.46 12.27
CA THR A 102 4.77 -5.87 13.38
C THR A 102 5.66 -5.16 14.40
N VAL A 103 5.12 -4.13 15.06
CA VAL A 103 5.72 -3.48 16.25
C VAL A 103 4.70 -3.54 17.38
N ALA A 104 5.06 -4.12 18.52
CA ALA A 104 4.20 -4.17 19.70
C ALA A 104 4.43 -2.92 20.56
N GLU A 105 3.44 -2.05 20.65
CA GLU A 105 3.54 -0.78 21.37
C GLU A 105 2.15 -0.23 21.71
N ASP A 106 2.01 0.43 22.86
CA ASP A 106 0.78 1.13 23.23
C ASP A 106 0.65 2.48 22.50
N SER A 107 -0.47 3.17 22.71
CA SER A 107 -0.75 4.44 22.03
C SER A 107 0.22 5.56 22.41
N THR A 108 0.76 5.55 23.63
CA THR A 108 1.70 6.56 24.11
C THR A 108 3.07 6.36 23.48
N ALA A 109 3.57 5.12 23.50
CA ALA A 109 4.83 4.73 22.87
C ALA A 109 4.78 4.96 21.35
N PHE A 110 3.67 4.60 20.70
CA PHE A 110 3.45 4.88 19.29
C PHE A 110 3.56 6.37 18.99
N ALA A 111 2.81 7.22 19.71
CA ALA A 111 2.80 8.66 19.49
C ALA A 111 4.19 9.30 19.66
N ALA A 112 4.95 8.87 20.68
CA ALA A 112 6.33 9.32 20.88
C ALA A 112 7.23 8.93 19.70
N ARG A 113 7.10 7.69 19.20
CA ARG A 113 7.90 7.19 18.07
C ARG A 113 7.55 7.90 16.76
N VAL A 114 6.27 8.01 16.39
CA VAL A 114 5.90 8.68 15.14
C VAL A 114 6.21 10.17 15.13
N SER A 115 6.25 10.83 16.30
CA SER A 115 6.74 12.21 16.41
C SER A 115 8.23 12.36 16.10
N ALA A 116 9.03 11.31 16.31
CA ALA A 116 10.46 11.31 16.02
C ALA A 116 10.77 10.80 14.61
N GLU A 117 10.05 9.78 14.15
CA GLU A 117 10.29 9.11 12.87
C GLU A 117 9.66 9.86 11.68
N THR A 118 8.57 10.60 11.89
CA THR A 118 7.85 11.32 10.83
C THR A 118 7.44 10.39 9.66
N PRO A 119 6.57 9.39 9.91
CA PRO A 119 6.15 8.44 8.89
C PRO A 119 5.47 9.14 7.71
N TYR A 120 5.45 8.47 6.56
CA TYR A 120 4.73 8.97 5.40
C TYR A 120 3.22 8.97 5.64
N ASN A 121 2.71 7.89 6.24
CA ASN A 121 1.28 7.76 6.54
C ASN A 121 1.04 6.94 7.82
N VAL A 122 -0.05 7.26 8.52
CA VAL A 122 -0.58 6.48 9.63
C VAL A 122 -2.05 6.20 9.34
N LEU A 123 -2.34 4.93 9.11
CA LEU A 123 -3.64 4.39 8.75
C LEU A 123 -4.36 3.91 10.02
N SER A 124 -5.58 4.39 10.21
CA SER A 124 -6.48 3.91 11.26
C SER A 124 -7.43 2.85 10.68
N PRO A 125 -7.49 1.64 11.27
CA PRO A 125 -8.48 0.62 10.95
C PRO A 125 -9.91 1.13 11.17
N GLY A 126 -10.87 0.59 10.41
CA GLY A 126 -12.30 0.87 10.63
C GLY A 126 -12.82 2.23 10.15
N GLY A 127 -12.00 3.03 9.43
CA GLY A 127 -12.38 4.37 8.97
C GLY A 127 -13.25 4.44 7.71
N ALA A 128 -13.59 3.32 7.07
CA ALA A 128 -14.43 3.30 5.88
C ALA A 128 -15.78 2.65 6.18
N ASP A 129 -16.86 3.43 6.06
CA ASP A 129 -18.22 2.89 6.07
C ASP A 129 -18.42 2.05 4.79
N GLY A 130 -18.41 0.72 4.94
CA GLY A 130 -18.65 -0.22 3.85
C GLY A 130 -17.42 -0.52 2.98
N PHE A 131 -17.66 -0.75 1.69
CA PHE A 131 -16.66 -1.18 0.71
C PHE A 131 -16.54 -0.13 -0.40
N PRO A 132 -15.58 0.81 -0.30
CA PRO A 132 -15.41 1.86 -1.31
C PRO A 132 -15.00 1.29 -2.67
N LEU A 133 -15.09 2.10 -3.72
CA LEU A 133 -14.56 1.69 -5.02
C LEU A 133 -13.03 1.45 -4.92
N VAL A 134 -12.59 0.28 -5.37
CA VAL A 134 -11.21 -0.21 -5.18
C VAL A 134 -10.15 0.75 -5.70
N GLY A 135 -10.38 1.41 -6.85
CA GLY A 135 -9.42 2.34 -7.42
C GLY A 135 -9.22 3.59 -6.56
N GLN A 136 -10.31 4.19 -6.08
CA GLN A 136 -10.29 5.32 -5.17
C GLN A 136 -9.64 4.92 -3.83
N PHE A 137 -10.01 3.76 -3.29
CA PHE A 137 -9.45 3.25 -2.05
C PHE A 137 -7.93 3.05 -2.15
N VAL A 138 -7.44 2.38 -3.19
CA VAL A 138 -6.00 2.18 -3.41
C VAL A 138 -5.27 3.51 -3.57
N SER A 139 -5.87 4.51 -4.22
CA SER A 139 -5.27 5.84 -4.38
C SER A 139 -5.09 6.64 -3.08
N CYS A 140 -5.78 6.23 -2.00
CA CYS A 140 -5.58 6.80 -0.66
C CYS A 140 -4.42 6.13 0.10
N LEU A 141 -3.97 4.96 -0.35
CA LEU A 141 -2.91 4.17 0.28
C LEU A 141 -1.58 4.29 -0.47
N LEU A 142 -1.66 4.32 -1.79
CA LEU A 142 -0.54 4.32 -2.72
C LEU A 142 -0.65 5.52 -3.66
N CYS A 143 0.47 5.97 -4.20
CA CYS A 143 0.49 7.18 -5.00
C CYS A 143 0.01 6.92 -6.44
N VAL A 144 -0.68 7.88 -7.04
CA VAL A 144 -0.87 7.95 -8.49
C VAL A 144 0.01 9.07 -9.00
N GLY A 145 0.85 8.80 -9.99
CA GLY A 145 1.80 9.81 -10.46
C GLY A 145 2.16 9.68 -11.92
N HIS A 146 2.85 10.70 -12.41
CA HIS A 146 3.39 10.72 -13.76
C HIS A 146 4.77 11.37 -13.80
N VAL A 147 5.52 11.08 -14.86
CA VAL A 147 6.83 11.64 -15.14
C VAL A 147 6.92 11.92 -16.64
N LYS A 148 7.61 12.99 -17.03
CA LYS A 148 7.67 13.44 -18.43
C LYS A 148 9.10 13.73 -18.86
N SER A 149 9.43 13.38 -20.09
CA SER A 149 10.55 13.96 -20.84
C SER A 149 10.03 15.08 -21.73
N THR A 150 10.84 16.11 -21.93
CA THR A 150 10.55 17.17 -22.91
C THR A 150 10.75 16.71 -24.35
N LYS A 151 11.40 15.56 -24.57
CA LYS A 151 11.61 14.97 -25.89
C LYS A 151 10.45 14.06 -26.28
N PRO A 152 10.00 14.09 -27.55
CA PRO A 152 9.09 13.10 -28.08
C PRO A 152 9.79 11.74 -28.26
N ALA A 153 9.07 10.64 -28.08
CA ALA A 153 9.56 9.26 -28.25
C ALA A 153 10.94 8.97 -27.60
N ASP A 154 11.14 9.47 -26.38
CA ASP A 154 12.39 9.35 -25.62
C ASP A 154 12.51 7.93 -25.03
N GLU A 155 12.98 6.98 -25.84
CA GLU A 155 13.09 5.58 -25.42
C GLU A 155 14.13 5.38 -24.31
N ASP A 156 15.17 6.23 -24.23
CA ASP A 156 16.13 6.20 -23.11
C ASP A 156 15.43 6.53 -21.79
N PHE A 157 14.62 7.60 -21.78
CA PHE A 157 13.76 7.94 -20.66
C PHE A 157 12.80 6.80 -20.32
N ILE A 158 12.15 6.20 -21.31
CA ILE A 158 11.19 5.11 -21.07
C ILE A 158 11.89 3.92 -20.42
N ASN A 159 13.02 3.49 -20.96
CA ASN A 159 13.77 2.35 -20.46
C ASN A 159 14.30 2.61 -19.04
N ALA A 160 14.80 3.82 -18.78
CA ALA A 160 15.29 4.20 -17.46
C ALA A 160 14.18 4.22 -16.41
N PHE A 161 13.02 4.80 -16.73
CA PHE A 161 11.96 4.99 -15.74
C PHE A 161 11.00 3.81 -15.61
N LYS A 162 10.78 2.99 -16.64
CA LYS A 162 9.90 1.81 -16.54
C LYS A 162 10.41 0.78 -15.54
N GLY A 163 11.72 0.56 -15.48
CA GLY A 163 12.34 -0.37 -14.54
C GLY A 163 12.46 0.14 -13.10
N SER A 164 12.01 1.37 -12.83
CA SER A 164 12.15 1.98 -11.51
C SER A 164 11.28 1.26 -10.45
N PRO A 165 11.81 0.94 -9.26
CA PRO A 165 11.04 0.34 -8.16
C PRO A 165 9.99 1.31 -7.58
N LYS A 166 9.98 2.57 -8.05
CA LYS A 166 8.94 3.56 -7.75
C LYS A 166 7.57 3.10 -8.27
N TRP A 167 7.51 2.45 -9.41
CA TRP A 167 6.25 1.99 -9.97
C TRP A 167 5.76 0.78 -9.21
N LEU A 168 4.47 0.76 -8.91
CA LEU A 168 3.83 -0.36 -8.24
C LEU A 168 3.87 -1.58 -9.17
N ALA A 169 4.29 -2.72 -8.63
CA ALA A 169 4.29 -3.99 -9.33
C ALA A 169 3.79 -5.08 -8.40
N MET A 170 3.09 -6.08 -8.95
CA MET A 170 2.72 -7.28 -8.20
C MET A 170 3.99 -8.01 -7.74
N ARG A 171 3.98 -8.56 -6.53
CA ARG A 171 5.03 -9.47 -6.06
C ARG A 171 4.92 -10.78 -6.83
N GLN A 172 6.06 -11.33 -7.21
CA GLN A 172 6.20 -12.69 -7.72
C GLN A 172 6.43 -13.66 -6.57
#